data_AF-W7FVR6-F1
#
_entry.id   AF-W7FVR6-F1
#
_cell.length_a   1.000
_cell.length_b   1.000
_cell.length_c   1.000
_cell.angle_alpha   90.00
_cell.angle_beta   90.00
_cell.angle_gamma   90.00
#
_symmetry.space_group_name_H-M   'P 1'
#
loop_
_entity.id
_entity.type
_entity.pdbx_description
1 polymer ?
#
loop_
_entity_poly.entity_id
_entity_poly.type
_entity_poly.pdbx_seq_one_letter_code
_entity_poly.pdbx_strand_id
1 'polypeptide(L)'
;MLTKKKCWRLKGGMSLVSFFCFLSFFLFFFLFHNNNNTILYVNCFNNEGHEAIGMVAMSGLKNEQLYELKKLLNGKDLVDIGKWGHIVHDKINGAKNMHFNLQENDCRNINFECKDTNGLCLINSIKYFYNKLLSTNPDSQNKIYNNIDKKEILKKSKFIYPRNINFTDSDSLKYLISLISDLHQPLRIGFTHDNGGQDINITHFNIDGTKVKTNLFQYMDNEIIDKMINKYQSSWYSGWTHINRIFDEHKKDEELFEQHGIDVIDIWAKQIISEFCSEFYLNHYVTHFMMSKGDQLHFDTSKNIDIFYDLEFVLERLIRFNILRAGSRISIILNYIFSKKKFSNFRKKSVFDKDFQESQRYHTASAYKSNAIFINLTIIFVILLLLFYFNIIMKRRNKMHLPDKIEHIELQGKCN
;
A
#
# COMPACT_ATOMS: atom_id res chain seq x y z
N MET A 1 -76.20 -35.94 -15.69
CA MET A 1 -76.16 -35.19 -14.42
C MET A 1 -74.73 -35.25 -13.88
N LEU A 2 -74.00 -34.15 -14.04
CA LEU A 2 -72.77 -33.68 -13.36
C LEU A 2 -71.63 -34.68 -13.00
N THR A 3 -70.60 -34.68 -13.83
CA THR A 3 -69.21 -35.05 -13.48
C THR A 3 -68.55 -33.91 -12.68
N LYS A 4 -68.15 -34.15 -11.43
CA LYS A 4 -67.34 -33.21 -10.63
C LYS A 4 -65.84 -33.41 -10.93
N LYS A 5 -65.23 -32.47 -11.67
CA LYS A 5 -63.77 -32.30 -11.77
C LYS A 5 -63.23 -31.51 -10.57
N LYS A 6 -62.08 -31.95 -10.06
CA LYS A 6 -61.28 -31.39 -8.96
C LYS A 6 -60.99 -29.90 -9.13
N CYS A 7 -61.05 -29.15 -8.02
CA CYS A 7 -60.51 -27.81 -7.90
C CYS A 7 -59.50 -27.80 -6.76
N TRP A 8 -58.20 -27.72 -7.08
CA TRP A 8 -57.15 -27.33 -6.13
C TRP A 8 -56.76 -25.89 -6.46
N ARG A 9 -57.09 -24.96 -5.57
CA ARG A 9 -56.67 -23.55 -5.63
C ARG A 9 -55.39 -23.40 -4.81
N LEU A 10 -54.27 -23.11 -5.47
CA LEU A 10 -53.10 -22.50 -4.82
C LEU A 10 -53.40 -21.02 -4.60
N LYS A 11 -53.52 -20.61 -3.33
CA LYS A 11 -53.47 -19.20 -2.91
C LYS A 11 -52.04 -18.87 -2.54
N GLY A 12 -51.44 -17.87 -3.20
CA GLY A 12 -50.13 -17.34 -2.83
C GLY A 12 -49.36 -16.77 -4.01
N GLY A 13 -49.89 -15.75 -4.69
CA GLY A 13 -49.10 -14.93 -5.61
C GLY A 13 -48.50 -13.75 -4.85
N MET A 14 -47.17 -13.71 -4.69
CA MET A 14 -46.49 -12.50 -4.25
C MET A 14 -46.84 -11.34 -5.21
N SER A 15 -47.17 -10.18 -4.66
CA SER A 15 -47.29 -8.94 -5.44
C SER A 15 -45.99 -8.69 -6.21
N LEU A 16 -46.09 -8.21 -7.46
CA LEU A 16 -44.95 -7.88 -8.30
C LEU A 16 -43.95 -6.95 -7.57
N VAL A 17 -44.46 -6.05 -6.73
CA VAL A 17 -43.65 -5.13 -5.91
C VAL A 17 -42.86 -5.88 -4.83
N SER A 18 -43.47 -6.89 -4.20
CA SER A 18 -42.80 -7.74 -3.21
C SER A 18 -41.71 -8.59 -3.86
N PHE A 19 -41.91 -9.07 -5.09
CA PHE A 19 -40.89 -9.79 -5.85
C PHE A 19 -39.69 -8.90 -6.21
N PHE A 20 -39.91 -7.67 -6.66
CA PHE A 20 -38.82 -6.72 -6.94
C PHE A 20 -38.07 -6.27 -5.68
N CYS A 21 -38.74 -6.10 -4.55
CA CYS A 21 -38.07 -5.80 -3.27
C CYS A 21 -37.24 -6.99 -2.77
N PHE A 22 -37.74 -8.22 -2.89
CA PHE A 22 -36.99 -9.42 -2.51
C PHE A 22 -35.76 -9.63 -3.40
N LEU A 23 -35.90 -9.42 -4.71
CA LEU A 23 -34.80 -9.53 -5.67
C LEU A 23 -33.74 -8.45 -5.45
N SER A 24 -34.16 -7.22 -5.11
CA SER A 24 -33.27 -6.12 -4.72
C SER A 24 -32.46 -6.46 -3.47
N PHE A 25 -33.11 -7.02 -2.44
CA PHE A 25 -32.44 -7.43 -1.20
C PHE A 25 -31.47 -8.59 -1.41
N PHE A 26 -31.82 -9.55 -2.29
CA PHE A 26 -30.98 -10.70 -2.61
C PHE A 26 -29.76 -10.32 -3.46
N LEU A 27 -29.91 -9.39 -4.40
CA LEU A 27 -28.79 -8.81 -5.16
C LEU A 27 -27.88 -7.97 -4.27
N PHE A 28 -28.44 -7.25 -3.29
CA PHE A 28 -27.66 -6.51 -2.29
C PHE A 28 -26.82 -7.42 -1.39
N PHE A 29 -27.33 -8.60 -1.05
CA PHE A 29 -26.57 -9.60 -0.28
C PHE A 29 -25.47 -10.28 -1.11
N PHE A 30 -25.70 -10.52 -2.41
CA PHE A 30 -24.70 -11.04 -3.33
C PHE A 30 -23.57 -10.02 -3.63
N LEU A 31 -23.86 -8.72 -3.54
CA LEU A 31 -22.87 -7.63 -3.68
C LEU A 31 -21.84 -7.61 -2.54
N PHE A 32 -22.12 -8.22 -1.38
CA PHE A 32 -21.22 -8.23 -0.23
C PHE A 32 -20.41 -9.52 -0.05
N HIS A 33 -20.72 -10.60 -0.78
CA HIS A 33 -20.14 -11.92 -0.47
C HIS A 33 -18.98 -12.37 -1.38
N ASN A 34 -18.68 -11.67 -2.47
CA ASN A 34 -17.63 -12.10 -3.40
C ASN A 34 -16.65 -10.98 -3.69
N ASN A 35 -15.65 -10.84 -2.83
CA ASN A 35 -14.44 -10.10 -3.20
C ASN A 35 -13.19 -10.70 -2.53
N ASN A 36 -12.94 -11.99 -2.74
CA ASN A 36 -11.70 -12.65 -2.34
C ASN A 36 -10.93 -13.09 -3.58
N ASN A 37 -10.42 -12.12 -4.35
CA ASN A 37 -9.39 -12.38 -5.36
C ASN A 37 -8.10 -11.68 -4.90
N THR A 38 -7.36 -12.34 -4.02
CA THR A 38 -6.00 -11.96 -3.65
C THR A 38 -5.07 -12.31 -4.81
N ILE A 39 -4.69 -11.31 -5.58
CA ILE A 39 -3.56 -11.41 -6.52
C ILE A 39 -2.28 -11.48 -5.68
N LEU A 40 -1.38 -12.40 -6.04
CA LEU A 40 -0.13 -12.64 -5.33
C LEU A 40 0.90 -11.58 -5.77
N TYR A 41 0.93 -10.45 -5.06
CA TYR A 41 1.82 -9.32 -5.33
C TYR A 41 3.23 -9.58 -4.78
N VAL A 42 4.26 -8.95 -5.38
CA VAL A 42 5.51 -8.75 -4.64
C VAL A 42 5.20 -7.74 -3.56
N ASN A 43 4.91 -8.25 -2.37
CA ASN A 43 4.55 -7.45 -1.21
C ASN A 43 5.77 -6.59 -0.83
N CYS A 44 5.72 -5.33 -1.26
CA CYS A 44 6.45 -4.17 -0.78
C CYS A 44 5.55 -3.47 0.27
N PHE A 45 6.08 -2.66 1.18
CA PHE A 45 5.29 -2.04 2.28
C PHE A 45 3.95 -1.53 1.76
N ASN A 46 2.78 -1.91 2.29
CA ASN A 46 1.53 -1.73 1.52
C ASN A 46 1.31 -0.29 1.01
N ASN A 47 0.48 -0.16 -0.04
CA ASN A 47 0.30 1.11 -0.74
C ASN A 47 -0.06 2.26 0.21
N GLU A 48 -0.97 2.00 1.15
CA GLU A 48 -1.45 2.95 2.14
C GLU A 48 -0.34 3.34 3.12
N GLY A 49 0.54 2.41 3.47
CA GLY A 49 1.77 2.65 4.21
C GLY A 49 2.73 3.58 3.46
N HIS A 50 3.01 3.33 2.18
CA HIS A 50 3.83 4.23 1.37
C HIS A 50 3.20 5.63 1.21
N GLU A 51 1.88 5.71 1.05
CA GLU A 51 1.16 6.98 1.00
C GLU A 51 1.32 7.75 2.34
N ALA A 52 1.16 7.08 3.48
CA ALA A 52 1.37 7.68 4.81
C ALA A 52 2.82 8.14 5.01
N ILE A 53 3.81 7.35 4.58
CA ILE A 53 5.23 7.73 4.57
C ILE A 53 5.44 8.98 3.70
N GLY A 54 4.84 9.01 2.52
CA GLY A 54 4.85 10.16 1.61
C GLY A 54 4.29 11.42 2.26
N MET A 55 3.16 11.33 2.98
CA MET A 55 2.57 12.46 3.70
C MET A 55 3.52 13.01 4.78
N VAL A 56 4.14 12.13 5.57
CA VAL A 56 5.12 12.53 6.58
C VAL A 56 6.31 13.22 5.93
N ALA A 57 6.86 12.65 4.86
CA ALA A 57 7.99 13.24 4.14
C ALA A 57 7.65 14.62 3.59
N MET A 58 6.46 14.79 3.01
CA MET A 58 5.97 16.07 2.49
C MET A 58 5.87 17.14 3.58
N SER A 59 5.51 16.76 4.81
CA SER A 59 5.46 17.70 5.94
C SER A 59 6.84 18.19 6.41
N GLY A 60 7.91 17.46 6.09
CA GLY A 60 9.30 17.82 6.44
C GLY A 60 10.08 18.52 5.33
N LEU A 61 9.51 18.65 4.11
CA LEU A 61 10.19 19.30 2.99
C LEU A 61 10.18 20.83 3.12
N LYS A 62 11.34 21.44 2.88
CA LYS A 62 11.48 22.89 2.78
C LYS A 62 10.89 23.41 1.46
N ASN A 63 10.37 24.64 1.45
CA ASN A 63 9.62 25.20 0.32
C ASN A 63 10.37 25.15 -1.02
N GLU A 64 11.66 25.50 -1.05
CA GLU A 64 12.46 25.46 -2.28
C GLU A 64 12.68 24.01 -2.77
N GLN A 65 12.92 23.10 -1.84
CA GLN A 65 13.16 21.68 -2.12
C GLN A 65 11.88 21.00 -2.59
N LEU A 66 10.73 21.36 -2.03
CA LEU A 66 9.41 20.94 -2.49
C LEU A 66 9.15 21.41 -3.93
N TYR A 67 9.54 22.64 -4.27
CA TYR A 67 9.41 23.14 -5.63
C TYR A 67 10.26 22.34 -6.63
N GLU A 68 11.51 22.02 -6.28
CA GLU A 68 12.39 21.17 -7.10
C GLU A 68 11.85 19.73 -7.23
N LEU A 69 11.32 19.16 -6.15
CA LEU A 69 10.64 17.87 -6.16
C LEU A 69 9.50 17.86 -7.18
N LYS A 70 8.60 18.84 -7.09
CA LYS A 70 7.44 18.93 -7.99
C LYS A 70 7.86 19.11 -9.45
N LYS A 71 8.95 19.83 -9.74
CA LYS A 71 9.50 19.86 -11.12
C LYS A 71 9.91 18.47 -11.59
N LEU A 72 10.69 17.75 -10.77
CA LEU A 72 11.22 16.44 -11.09
C LEU A 72 10.13 15.36 -11.24
N LEU A 73 9.00 15.54 -10.55
CA LEU A 73 7.86 14.63 -10.56
C LEU A 73 6.68 15.11 -11.45
N ASN A 74 6.87 16.10 -12.32
CA ASN A 74 5.84 16.64 -13.21
C ASN A 74 4.57 17.12 -12.48
N GLY A 75 4.76 17.88 -11.40
CA GLY A 75 3.70 18.45 -10.57
C GLY A 75 3.16 17.52 -9.49
N LYS A 76 3.50 16.22 -9.55
CA LYS A 76 3.14 15.23 -8.54
C LYS A 76 3.95 15.40 -7.26
N ASP A 77 3.40 14.89 -6.17
CA ASP A 77 4.09 14.79 -4.88
C ASP A 77 4.51 13.34 -4.55
N LEU A 78 4.99 13.14 -3.32
CA LEU A 78 5.45 11.83 -2.85
C LEU A 78 4.30 10.84 -2.61
N VAL A 79 3.11 11.33 -2.30
CA VAL A 79 1.91 10.51 -2.10
C VAL A 79 1.46 9.93 -3.44
N ASP A 80 1.46 10.75 -4.50
CA ASP A 80 1.10 10.34 -5.86
C ASP A 80 1.96 9.20 -6.45
N ILE A 81 3.18 9.03 -5.94
CA ILE A 81 4.15 8.02 -6.41
C ILE A 81 4.30 6.84 -5.44
N GLY A 82 3.55 6.78 -4.33
CA GLY A 82 3.68 5.71 -3.34
C GLY A 82 3.54 4.30 -3.94
N LYS A 83 2.70 4.15 -4.97
CA LYS A 83 2.45 2.88 -5.68
C LYS A 83 3.48 2.54 -6.77
N TRP A 84 4.38 3.48 -7.09
CA TRP A 84 5.26 3.33 -8.26
C TRP A 84 6.26 2.19 -8.11
N GLY A 85 6.87 2.04 -6.93
CA GLY A 85 7.85 0.98 -6.67
C GLY A 85 7.28 -0.40 -6.91
N HIS A 86 6.14 -0.71 -6.27
CA HIS A 86 5.48 -2.01 -6.34
C HIS A 86 5.21 -2.43 -7.79
N ILE A 87 4.58 -1.54 -8.53
CA ILE A 87 4.16 -1.78 -9.91
C ILE A 87 5.36 -2.02 -10.84
N VAL A 88 6.46 -1.29 -10.61
CA VAL A 88 7.67 -1.46 -11.41
C VAL A 88 8.35 -2.80 -11.11
N HIS A 89 8.39 -3.22 -9.84
CA HIS A 89 9.02 -4.49 -9.45
C HIS A 89 8.23 -5.72 -9.86
N ASP A 90 6.90 -5.65 -9.83
CA ASP A 90 6.04 -6.73 -10.34
C ASP A 90 6.32 -7.05 -11.82
N LYS A 91 6.78 -6.06 -12.59
CA LYS A 91 7.20 -6.25 -13.99
C LYS A 91 8.65 -6.71 -14.14
N ILE A 92 9.47 -6.61 -13.10
CA ILE A 92 10.91 -6.86 -13.11
C ILE A 92 11.28 -7.76 -11.94
N ASN A 93 10.86 -9.02 -12.00
CA ASN A 93 11.08 -10.01 -10.93
C ASN A 93 12.54 -10.08 -10.44
N GLY A 94 13.52 -9.89 -11.34
CA GLY A 94 14.94 -9.89 -10.98
C GLY A 94 15.37 -8.75 -10.05
N ALA A 95 14.55 -7.69 -9.92
CA ALA A 95 14.84 -6.55 -9.04
C ALA A 95 14.33 -6.77 -7.61
N LYS A 96 13.63 -7.87 -7.32
CA LYS A 96 13.08 -8.16 -5.99
C LYS A 96 14.14 -8.13 -4.88
N ASN A 97 15.35 -8.61 -5.16
CA ASN A 97 16.43 -8.70 -4.15
C ASN A 97 16.80 -7.32 -3.58
N MET A 98 16.64 -6.26 -4.36
CA MET A 98 16.88 -4.88 -3.91
C MET A 98 15.91 -4.43 -2.81
N HIS A 99 14.82 -5.16 -2.55
CA HIS A 99 13.88 -4.86 -1.46
C HIS A 99 14.22 -5.57 -0.15
N PHE A 100 15.32 -6.33 -0.12
CA PHE A 100 15.71 -7.12 1.03
C PHE A 100 17.19 -6.97 1.34
N ASN A 101 17.54 -7.10 2.62
CA ASN A 101 18.92 -7.25 3.08
C ASN A 101 18.96 -8.17 4.29
N LEU A 102 18.45 -9.40 4.13
CA LEU A 102 18.40 -10.40 5.19
C LEU A 102 19.79 -10.78 5.69
N GLN A 103 19.91 -11.02 6.99
CA GLN A 103 21.17 -11.37 7.67
C GLN A 103 21.11 -12.79 8.29
N GLU A 104 22.28 -13.42 8.44
CA GLU A 104 22.39 -14.79 8.99
C GLU A 104 22.44 -14.86 10.51
N ASN A 105 22.77 -13.76 11.17
CA ASN A 105 22.93 -13.73 12.62
C ASN A 105 21.58 -13.71 13.34
N ASP A 106 21.59 -13.66 14.67
CA ASP A 106 20.39 -13.43 15.47
C ASP A 106 20.31 -11.98 15.97
N CYS A 107 19.30 -11.68 16.79
CA CYS A 107 19.10 -10.38 17.41
C CYS A 107 20.28 -9.86 18.24
N ARG A 108 21.25 -10.70 18.62
CA ARG A 108 22.41 -10.28 19.43
C ARG A 108 23.52 -9.68 18.59
N ASN A 109 23.62 -10.06 17.31
CA ASN A 109 24.72 -9.64 16.44
C ASN A 109 24.22 -9.18 15.07
N ILE A 110 23.58 -8.01 15.03
CA ILE A 110 23.07 -7.45 13.78
C ILE A 110 24.22 -6.97 12.89
N ASN A 111 24.41 -7.64 11.76
CA ASN A 111 25.39 -7.27 10.74
C ASN A 111 24.79 -7.37 9.34
N PHE A 112 24.85 -6.29 8.58
CA PHE A 112 24.34 -6.24 7.23
C PHE A 112 25.46 -6.49 6.22
N GLU A 113 25.33 -7.56 5.45
CA GLU A 113 26.22 -7.85 4.33
C GLU A 113 25.39 -8.10 3.08
N CYS A 114 25.80 -7.52 1.95
CA CYS A 114 25.15 -7.79 0.67
C CYS A 114 25.80 -9.00 0.01
N LYS A 115 25.10 -10.14 0.05
CA LYS A 115 25.55 -11.40 -0.58
C LYS A 115 25.15 -11.51 -2.05
N ASP A 116 24.27 -10.63 -2.52
CA ASP A 116 23.83 -10.65 -3.92
C ASP A 116 25.02 -10.34 -4.85
N THR A 117 25.26 -11.23 -5.81
CA THR A 117 26.41 -11.11 -6.71
C THR A 117 26.37 -9.87 -7.60
N ASN A 118 25.19 -9.31 -7.84
CA ASN A 118 24.98 -8.08 -8.59
C ASN A 118 24.88 -6.84 -7.68
N GLY A 119 24.99 -7.05 -6.36
CA GLY A 119 24.83 -6.04 -5.33
C GLY A 119 23.40 -5.54 -5.18
N LEU A 120 22.41 -6.30 -5.63
CA LEU A 120 20.99 -5.98 -5.48
C LEU A 120 20.51 -6.29 -4.06
N CYS A 121 20.99 -5.52 -3.07
CA CYS A 121 20.47 -5.57 -1.70
C CYS A 121 19.96 -4.20 -1.29
N LEU A 122 19.02 -4.15 -0.35
CA LEU A 122 18.31 -2.92 0.02
C LEU A 122 19.23 -1.75 0.40
N ILE A 123 20.15 -1.95 1.34
CA ILE A 123 21.06 -0.89 1.80
C ILE A 123 21.97 -0.42 0.66
N ASN A 124 22.54 -1.35 -0.11
CA ASN A 124 23.41 -1.02 -1.24
C ASN A 124 22.66 -0.25 -2.34
N SER A 125 21.40 -0.60 -2.57
CA SER A 125 20.55 0.01 -3.58
C SER A 125 20.14 1.43 -3.20
N ILE A 126 19.81 1.67 -1.92
CA ILE A 126 19.59 3.02 -1.38
C ILE A 126 20.83 3.89 -1.61
N LYS A 127 22.02 3.39 -1.24
CA LYS A 127 23.31 4.08 -1.45
C LYS A 127 23.56 4.36 -2.93
N TYR A 128 23.28 3.40 -3.82
CA TYR A 128 23.42 3.57 -5.26
C TYR A 128 22.56 4.72 -5.80
N PHE A 129 21.25 4.71 -5.52
CA PHE A 129 20.35 5.74 -6.05
C PHE A 129 20.59 7.12 -5.44
N TYR A 130 20.94 7.20 -4.16
CA TYR A 130 21.39 8.44 -3.54
C TYR A 130 22.61 9.03 -4.25
N ASN A 131 23.66 8.21 -4.44
CA ASN A 131 24.89 8.65 -5.10
C ASN A 131 24.62 9.03 -6.57
N LYS A 132 23.77 8.28 -7.27
CA LYS A 132 23.36 8.59 -8.65
C LYS A 132 22.69 9.96 -8.75
N LEU A 133 21.81 10.30 -7.79
CA LEU A 133 21.14 11.60 -7.76
C LEU A 133 22.13 12.76 -7.54
N LEU A 134 23.14 12.59 -6.68
CA LEU A 134 24.13 13.62 -6.38
C LEU A 134 25.28 13.72 -7.40
N SER A 135 25.49 12.67 -8.20
CA SER A 135 26.50 12.66 -9.27
C SER A 135 26.19 13.77 -10.29
N THR A 136 27.12 14.71 -10.48
CA THR A 136 27.07 15.77 -11.50
C THR A 136 27.99 15.41 -12.66
N ASN A 137 27.45 14.75 -13.69
CA ASN A 137 28.18 14.21 -14.85
C ASN A 137 29.29 13.17 -14.54
N PRO A 138 29.53 12.19 -15.44
CA PRO A 138 30.60 11.21 -15.27
C PRO A 138 32.02 11.82 -15.12
N ASP A 139 32.24 13.04 -15.63
CA ASP A 139 33.56 13.68 -15.64
C ASP A 139 34.00 14.25 -14.28
N SER A 140 33.08 14.48 -13.34
CA SER A 140 33.40 14.99 -11.99
C SER A 140 33.84 13.89 -11.02
N GLN A 141 33.65 12.61 -11.38
CA GLN A 141 34.21 11.49 -10.62
C GLN A 141 35.75 11.48 -10.64
N ASN A 142 36.39 12.17 -11.59
CA ASN A 142 37.85 12.22 -11.68
C ASN A 142 38.50 13.35 -10.86
N LYS A 143 37.74 14.28 -10.26
CA LYS A 143 38.31 15.44 -9.56
C LYS A 143 38.15 15.42 -8.03
N ILE A 144 37.30 14.55 -7.50
CA ILE A 144 37.06 14.40 -6.05
C ILE A 144 37.89 13.25 -5.43
N TYR A 145 38.41 12.34 -6.25
CA TYR A 145 39.09 11.13 -5.77
C TYR A 145 40.57 11.13 -6.15
N ASN A 146 41.40 11.72 -5.31
CA ASN A 146 42.85 11.51 -5.38
C ASN A 146 43.20 10.09 -4.91
N ASN A 147 43.40 9.21 -5.90
CA ASN A 147 44.41 8.15 -6.01
C ASN A 147 44.75 7.17 -4.86
N ILE A 148 43.88 6.95 -3.88
CA ILE A 148 43.92 5.72 -3.08
C ILE A 148 42.48 5.18 -3.00
N ASP A 149 42.26 3.89 -3.26
CA ASP A 149 40.98 3.16 -3.20
C ASP A 149 39.98 3.11 -4.36
N LYS A 150 40.39 3.38 -5.61
CA LYS A 150 39.50 3.14 -6.77
C LYS A 150 39.08 1.66 -6.90
N LYS A 151 39.93 0.71 -6.51
CA LYS A 151 39.70 -0.74 -6.67
C LYS A 151 38.87 -1.37 -5.55
N GLU A 152 38.90 -0.78 -4.35
CA GLU A 152 38.10 -1.22 -3.20
C GLU A 152 36.69 -0.62 -3.24
N ILE A 153 36.56 0.65 -3.66
CA ILE A 153 35.26 1.32 -3.84
C ILE A 153 34.48 0.69 -5.02
N LEU A 154 35.13 0.36 -6.14
CA LEU A 154 34.47 -0.37 -7.26
C LEU A 154 34.03 -1.79 -6.88
N LYS A 155 34.67 -2.41 -5.88
CA LYS A 155 34.20 -3.67 -5.28
C LYS A 155 33.01 -3.43 -4.34
N LYS A 156 32.98 -2.30 -3.61
CA LYS A 156 31.88 -1.84 -2.74
C LYS A 156 30.67 -1.30 -3.51
N SER A 157 30.82 -0.95 -4.78
CA SER A 157 29.82 -0.26 -5.61
C SER A 157 29.25 -1.11 -6.75
N LYS A 158 29.39 -2.43 -6.70
CA LYS A 158 28.77 -3.29 -7.71
C LYS A 158 27.27 -3.19 -7.54
N PHE A 159 26.59 -2.58 -8.51
CA PHE A 159 25.14 -2.54 -8.63
C PHE A 159 24.78 -2.78 -10.09
N ILE A 160 24.31 -3.98 -10.40
CA ILE A 160 23.94 -4.39 -11.75
C ILE A 160 22.44 -4.63 -11.78
N TYR A 161 21.72 -3.71 -12.41
CA TYR A 161 20.29 -3.84 -12.55
C TYR A 161 19.93 -4.97 -13.55
N PRO A 162 18.87 -5.77 -13.31
CA PRO A 162 18.53 -6.91 -14.17
C PRO A 162 18.18 -6.55 -15.61
N ARG A 163 17.73 -5.32 -15.85
CA ARG A 163 17.50 -4.78 -17.19
C ARG A 163 18.60 -3.78 -17.54
N ASN A 164 19.05 -3.81 -18.79
CA ASN A 164 19.98 -2.80 -19.29
C ASN A 164 19.23 -1.49 -19.58
N ILE A 165 19.08 -0.66 -18.56
CA ILE A 165 18.35 0.61 -18.62
C ILE A 165 19.15 1.71 -17.92
N ASN A 166 19.05 2.92 -18.45
CA ASN A 166 19.58 4.08 -17.78
C ASN A 166 18.46 4.76 -16.97
N PHE A 167 18.60 4.78 -15.64
CA PHE A 167 17.69 5.50 -14.76
C PHE A 167 17.80 7.01 -14.99
N THR A 168 16.66 7.67 -15.17
CA THR A 168 16.57 9.13 -15.07
C THR A 168 16.72 9.58 -13.61
N ASP A 169 16.90 10.89 -13.38
CA ASP A 169 16.86 11.45 -12.02
C ASP A 169 15.49 11.18 -11.36
N SER A 170 14.39 11.25 -12.11
CA SER A 170 13.04 10.95 -11.60
C SER A 170 12.90 9.48 -11.19
N ASP A 171 13.43 8.56 -12.00
CA ASP A 171 13.43 7.13 -11.64
C ASP A 171 14.27 6.88 -10.39
N SER A 172 15.46 7.47 -10.34
CA SER A 172 16.40 7.30 -9.23
C SER A 172 15.80 7.83 -7.91
N LEU A 173 15.08 8.96 -7.97
CA LEU A 173 14.34 9.51 -6.85
C LEU A 173 13.25 8.55 -6.36
N LYS A 174 12.41 8.06 -7.28
CA LYS A 174 11.30 7.17 -6.91
C LYS A 174 11.81 5.85 -6.30
N TYR A 175 12.90 5.29 -6.84
CA TYR A 175 13.57 4.15 -6.24
C TYR A 175 14.09 4.47 -4.84
N LEU A 176 14.83 5.56 -4.68
CA LEU A 176 15.39 5.95 -3.39
C LEU A 176 14.29 6.04 -2.31
N ILE A 177 13.17 6.67 -2.64
CA ILE A 177 12.03 6.82 -1.73
C ILE A 177 11.40 5.47 -1.38
N SER A 178 11.09 4.65 -2.40
CA SER A 178 10.50 3.32 -2.19
C SER A 178 11.40 2.44 -1.31
N LEU A 179 12.71 2.46 -1.55
CA LEU A 179 13.65 1.62 -0.83
C LEU A 179 13.88 2.10 0.60
N ILE A 180 13.89 3.41 0.87
CA ILE A 180 13.94 3.91 2.25
C ILE A 180 12.65 3.55 2.98
N SER A 181 11.48 3.61 2.33
CA SER A 181 10.24 3.11 2.93
C SER A 181 10.33 1.62 3.28
N ASP A 182 10.83 0.79 2.36
CA ASP A 182 11.02 -0.64 2.59
C ASP A 182 12.01 -0.93 3.72
N LEU A 183 13.06 -0.11 3.89
CA LEU A 183 14.00 -0.24 5.02
C LEU A 183 13.31 -0.18 6.38
N HIS A 184 12.18 0.53 6.46
CA HIS A 184 11.42 0.70 7.69
C HIS A 184 10.37 -0.40 7.91
N GLN A 185 10.23 -1.34 6.96
CA GLN A 185 9.59 -2.62 7.21
C GLN A 185 10.68 -3.57 7.77
N PRO A 186 10.63 -3.93 9.06
CA PRO A 186 11.76 -4.56 9.74
C PRO A 186 12.11 -5.95 9.19
N LEU A 187 11.14 -6.69 8.67
CA LEU A 187 11.35 -8.03 8.13
C LEU A 187 12.07 -8.04 6.79
N ARG A 188 12.10 -6.92 6.05
CA ARG A 188 12.94 -6.77 4.84
C ARG A 188 14.42 -6.75 5.14
N ILE A 189 14.80 -6.37 6.35
CA ILE A 189 16.17 -6.39 6.89
C ILE A 189 16.30 -7.37 8.06
N GLY A 190 15.40 -8.36 8.10
CA GLY A 190 15.35 -9.39 9.12
C GLY A 190 16.33 -10.52 8.87
N PHE A 191 15.91 -11.73 9.19
CA PHE A 191 16.80 -12.89 9.25
C PHE A 191 16.60 -13.83 8.06
N THR A 192 17.69 -14.41 7.57
CA THR A 192 17.64 -15.44 6.52
C THR A 192 16.98 -16.72 7.02
N HIS A 193 17.12 -17.03 8.32
CA HIS A 193 16.59 -18.24 8.96
C HIS A 193 15.08 -18.39 8.77
N ASP A 194 14.34 -17.29 8.89
CA ASP A 194 12.89 -17.26 8.75
C ASP A 194 12.43 -16.59 7.45
N ASN A 195 13.37 -16.39 6.51
CA ASN A 195 13.16 -15.74 5.23
C ASN A 195 12.47 -14.37 5.39
N GLY A 196 12.93 -13.57 6.35
CA GLY A 196 12.31 -12.30 6.71
C GLY A 196 10.86 -12.50 7.19
N GLY A 197 10.64 -13.46 8.08
CA GLY A 197 9.31 -13.80 8.61
C GLY A 197 8.32 -14.42 7.63
N GLN A 198 8.71 -14.73 6.39
CA GLN A 198 7.85 -15.46 5.44
C GLN A 198 7.62 -16.91 5.86
N ASP A 199 8.59 -17.49 6.58
CA ASP A 199 8.51 -18.87 7.07
C ASP A 199 7.91 -18.96 8.49
N ILE A 200 7.48 -17.82 9.06
CA ILE A 200 6.79 -17.78 10.36
C ILE A 200 5.29 -17.79 10.10
N ASN A 201 4.67 -18.95 10.32
CA ASN A 201 3.22 -19.10 10.25
C ASN A 201 2.56 -18.41 11.45
N ILE A 202 1.57 -17.57 11.16
CA ILE A 202 0.80 -16.88 12.20
C ILE A 202 -0.69 -17.14 12.04
N THR A 203 -1.40 -17.03 13.16
CA THR A 203 -2.86 -16.89 13.17
C THR A 203 -3.24 -15.62 13.90
N HIS A 204 -4.06 -14.76 13.31
CA HIS A 204 -4.57 -13.55 13.96
C HIS A 204 -6.09 -13.48 13.80
N PHE A 205 -6.71 -12.55 14.53
CA PHE A 205 -8.15 -12.28 14.40
C PHE A 205 -8.38 -11.12 13.45
N ASN A 206 -9.35 -11.26 12.56
CA ASN A 206 -9.91 -10.14 11.80
C ASN A 206 -10.82 -9.28 12.69
N ILE A 207 -11.24 -8.15 12.14
CA ILE A 207 -12.11 -7.17 12.82
C ILE A 207 -13.49 -7.78 13.14
N ASP A 208 -13.96 -8.71 12.32
CA ASP A 208 -15.20 -9.47 12.52
C ASP A 208 -15.04 -10.65 13.52
N GLY A 209 -13.84 -10.83 14.10
CA GLY A 209 -13.54 -11.91 15.03
C GLY A 209 -13.18 -13.25 14.38
N THR A 210 -13.15 -13.33 13.04
CA THR A 210 -12.74 -14.56 12.35
C THR A 210 -11.23 -14.77 12.46
N LYS A 211 -10.80 -16.04 12.58
CA LYS A 211 -9.38 -16.39 12.57
C LYS A 211 -8.86 -16.46 11.14
N VAL A 212 -7.76 -15.76 10.88
CA VAL A 212 -7.05 -15.76 9.60
C VAL A 212 -5.67 -16.35 9.82
N LYS A 213 -5.25 -17.19 8.88
CA LYS A 213 -3.90 -17.76 8.82
C LYS A 213 -3.13 -17.06 7.71
N THR A 214 -1.91 -16.64 8.03
CA THR A 214 -1.00 -15.96 7.10
C THR A 214 0.44 -16.20 7.56
N ASN A 215 1.42 -15.48 6.99
CA ASN A 215 2.78 -15.44 7.53
C ASN A 215 3.11 -14.07 8.11
N LEU A 216 4.12 -14.01 8.99
CA LEU A 216 4.48 -12.78 9.71
C LEU A 216 4.87 -11.65 8.76
N PHE A 217 5.56 -11.96 7.66
CA PHE A 217 5.90 -10.96 6.64
C PHE A 217 4.63 -10.32 6.07
N GLN A 218 3.68 -11.13 5.60
CA GLN A 218 2.45 -10.66 5.01
C GLN A 218 1.60 -9.84 5.99
N TYR A 219 1.54 -10.30 7.24
CA TYR A 219 0.81 -9.60 8.29
C TYR A 219 1.40 -8.21 8.57
N MET A 220 2.72 -8.12 8.72
CA MET A 220 3.42 -6.86 9.00
C MET A 220 3.44 -5.91 7.81
N ASP A 221 3.51 -6.45 6.60
CA ASP A 221 3.63 -5.67 5.36
C ASP A 221 2.30 -5.10 4.88
N ASN A 222 1.19 -5.81 5.14
CA ASN A 222 -0.14 -5.48 4.61
C ASN A 222 -1.24 -5.50 5.68
N GLU A 223 -1.51 -6.66 6.27
CA GLU A 223 -2.79 -6.92 6.95
C GLU A 223 -2.96 -6.07 8.23
N ILE A 224 -1.89 -5.86 9.00
CA ILE A 224 -1.95 -5.02 10.21
C ILE A 224 -2.21 -3.55 9.86
N ILE A 225 -1.71 -3.06 8.73
CA ILE A 225 -1.95 -1.70 8.28
C ILE A 225 -3.42 -1.55 7.88
N ASP A 226 -3.97 -2.50 7.14
CA ASP A 226 -5.40 -2.52 6.80
C ASP A 226 -6.26 -2.54 8.08
N LYS A 227 -5.87 -3.32 9.08
CA LYS A 227 -6.52 -3.31 10.39
C LYS A 227 -6.43 -1.96 11.09
N MET A 228 -5.26 -1.32 11.08
CA MET A 228 -5.07 0.03 11.64
C MET A 228 -5.96 1.05 10.94
N ILE A 229 -6.07 1.01 9.60
CA ILE A 229 -6.93 1.90 8.82
C ILE A 229 -8.40 1.72 9.21
N ASN A 230 -8.87 0.48 9.28
CA ASN A 230 -10.26 0.22 9.63
C ASN A 230 -10.57 0.60 11.10
N LYS A 231 -9.67 0.25 12.03
CA LYS A 231 -9.81 0.53 13.46
C LYS A 231 -9.73 2.03 13.77
N TYR A 232 -8.89 2.75 13.04
CA TYR A 232 -8.60 4.16 13.26
C TYR A 232 -8.96 5.04 12.06
N GLN A 233 -10.03 4.73 11.34
CA GLN A 233 -10.34 5.36 10.04
C GLN A 233 -10.33 6.89 10.06
N SER A 234 -10.93 7.50 11.09
CA SER A 234 -10.94 8.96 11.26
C SER A 234 -9.55 9.53 11.55
N SER A 235 -8.72 8.79 12.29
CA SER A 235 -7.38 9.21 12.66
C SER A 235 -6.38 8.94 11.54
N TRP A 236 -6.54 7.87 10.76
CA TRP A 236 -5.62 7.49 9.69
C TRP A 236 -5.49 8.58 8.61
N TYR A 237 -6.61 9.19 8.23
CA TYR A 237 -6.64 10.30 7.26
C TYR A 237 -6.54 11.68 7.93
N SER A 238 -6.05 11.75 9.18
CA SER A 238 -5.83 12.99 9.93
C SER A 238 -4.33 13.38 10.00
N GLY A 239 -4.00 14.44 10.74
CA GLY A 239 -2.64 14.96 10.90
C GLY A 239 -1.71 14.16 11.85
N TRP A 240 -1.79 12.83 11.86
CA TRP A 240 -0.77 12.01 12.53
C TRP A 240 0.47 11.83 11.66
N THR A 241 0.34 11.91 10.34
CA THR A 241 1.43 11.83 9.35
C THR A 241 2.21 13.15 9.23
N HIS A 242 2.65 13.72 10.36
CA HIS A 242 3.40 14.97 10.39
C HIS A 242 4.72 14.81 11.14
N ILE A 243 5.80 15.40 10.63
CA ILE A 243 7.17 15.30 11.18
C ILE A 243 7.23 15.67 12.67
N ASN A 244 6.48 16.70 13.06
CA ASN A 244 6.36 17.16 14.46
C ASN A 244 5.89 16.09 15.46
N ARG A 245 5.32 14.96 15.02
CA ARG A 245 5.01 13.84 15.91
C ARG A 245 6.25 13.14 16.46
N ILE A 246 7.38 13.30 15.78
CA ILE A 246 8.69 12.75 16.13
C ILE A 246 9.77 13.84 16.02
N PHE A 247 9.45 15.09 16.38
CA PHE A 247 10.34 16.24 16.17
C PHE A 247 11.75 16.03 16.74
N ASP A 248 11.85 15.55 17.98
CA ASP A 248 13.13 15.34 18.65
C ASP A 248 13.96 14.26 17.95
N GLU A 249 13.30 13.19 17.47
CA GLU A 249 13.97 12.13 16.70
C GLU A 249 14.37 12.61 15.31
N HIS A 250 13.53 13.42 14.66
CA HIS A 250 13.85 14.06 13.39
C HIS A 250 15.10 14.94 13.50
N LYS A 251 15.23 15.73 14.57
CA LYS A 251 16.44 16.55 14.82
C LYS A 251 17.68 15.72 15.04
N LYS A 252 17.57 14.62 15.79
CA LYS A 252 18.68 13.67 15.96
C LYS A 252 19.09 13.01 14.64
N ASP A 253 18.11 12.65 13.81
CA ASP A 253 18.37 12.07 12.49
C ASP A 253 18.99 13.09 11.52
N GLU A 254 18.64 14.38 11.61
CA GLU A 254 19.32 15.45 10.86
C GLU A 254 20.81 15.52 11.25
N GLU A 255 21.12 15.57 12.54
CA GLU A 255 22.50 15.61 13.06
C GLU A 255 23.29 14.35 12.66
N LEU A 256 22.67 13.17 12.78
CA LEU A 256 23.29 11.91 12.37
C LEU A 256 23.62 11.88 10.89
N PHE A 257 22.70 12.36 10.04
CA PHE A 257 22.91 12.45 8.61
C PHE A 257 23.98 13.50 8.24
N GLU A 258 24.04 14.62 8.95
CA GLU A 258 25.12 15.61 8.77
C GLU A 258 26.50 15.01 9.09
N GLN A 259 26.59 14.16 10.11
CA GLN A 259 27.83 13.51 10.52
C GLN A 259 28.28 12.37 9.59
N HIS A 260 27.33 11.53 9.13
CA HIS A 260 27.64 10.27 8.45
C HIS A 260 27.29 10.25 6.96
N GLY A 261 26.58 11.26 6.46
CA GLY A 261 26.05 11.25 5.10
C GLY A 261 25.19 10.02 4.83
N ILE A 262 25.35 9.40 3.66
CA ILE A 262 24.54 8.23 3.27
C ILE A 262 24.85 6.95 4.05
N ASP A 263 25.99 6.88 4.72
CA ASP A 263 26.32 5.73 5.58
C ASP A 263 25.45 5.69 6.85
N VAL A 264 24.67 6.74 7.13
CA VAL A 264 23.64 6.72 8.19
C VAL A 264 22.58 5.64 7.95
N ILE A 265 22.39 5.19 6.69
CA ILE A 265 21.43 4.14 6.35
C ILE A 265 21.70 2.85 7.13
N ASP A 266 22.97 2.50 7.36
CA ASP A 266 23.33 1.32 8.16
C ASP A 266 22.95 1.49 9.64
N ILE A 267 23.07 2.72 10.17
CA ILE A 267 22.69 3.05 11.55
C ILE A 267 21.17 2.94 11.71
N TRP A 268 20.41 3.55 10.79
CA TRP A 268 18.96 3.47 10.78
C TRP A 268 18.47 2.03 10.59
N ALA A 269 19.07 1.26 9.69
CA ALA A 269 18.75 -0.16 9.51
C ALA A 269 18.93 -0.95 10.82
N LYS A 270 20.07 -0.75 11.50
CA LYS A 270 20.38 -1.41 12.78
C LYS A 270 19.36 -1.04 13.85
N GLN A 271 18.97 0.22 13.94
CA GLN A 271 17.94 0.66 14.88
C GLN A 271 16.61 -0.05 14.62
N ILE A 272 16.13 -0.06 13.38
CA ILE A 272 14.83 -0.65 13.02
C ILE A 272 14.78 -2.14 13.39
N ILE A 273 15.81 -2.92 13.04
CA ILE A 273 15.82 -4.35 13.35
C ILE A 273 16.06 -4.62 14.84
N SER A 274 16.85 -3.80 15.54
CA SER A 274 17.07 -3.94 16.99
C SER A 274 15.78 -3.74 17.77
N GLU A 275 15.00 -2.72 17.40
CA GLU A 275 13.71 -2.46 18.02
C GLU A 275 12.71 -3.57 17.71
N PHE A 276 12.63 -4.06 16.47
CA PHE A 276 11.78 -5.20 16.14
C PHE A 276 12.19 -6.47 16.90
N CYS A 277 13.49 -6.73 17.04
CA CYS A 277 14.01 -7.80 17.87
C CYS A 277 13.53 -7.73 19.31
N SER A 278 13.61 -6.55 19.92
CA SER A 278 13.14 -6.30 21.28
C SER A 278 11.63 -6.52 21.42
N GLU A 279 10.84 -5.99 20.48
CA GLU A 279 9.38 -5.97 20.58
C GLU A 279 8.71 -7.28 20.13
N PHE A 280 9.37 -8.06 19.25
CA PHE A 280 8.86 -9.32 18.72
C PHE A 280 9.68 -10.53 19.18
N TYR A 281 10.89 -10.77 18.66
CA TYR A 281 11.63 -12.02 18.91
C TYR A 281 11.99 -12.24 20.39
N LEU A 282 12.24 -11.17 21.14
CA LEU A 282 12.59 -11.19 22.57
C LEU A 282 11.38 -10.90 23.47
N ASN A 283 10.18 -10.78 22.90
CA ASN A 283 8.95 -10.65 23.66
C ASN A 283 8.72 -11.90 24.52
N HIS A 284 8.29 -11.71 25.78
CA HIS A 284 8.07 -12.81 26.73
C HIS A 284 7.23 -13.96 26.14
N TYR A 285 6.15 -13.64 25.42
CA TYR A 285 5.31 -14.64 24.77
C TYR A 285 6.01 -15.33 23.59
N VAL A 286 6.67 -14.56 22.73
CA VAL A 286 7.30 -15.07 21.49
C VAL A 286 8.53 -15.92 21.81
N THR A 287 9.25 -15.66 22.91
CA THR A 287 10.44 -16.42 23.30
C THR A 287 10.18 -17.93 23.47
N HIS A 288 8.94 -18.34 23.78
CA HIS A 288 8.54 -19.75 23.84
C HIS A 288 8.54 -20.48 22.48
N PHE A 289 8.55 -19.70 21.39
CA PHE A 289 8.63 -20.19 20.01
C PHE A 289 10.05 -20.12 19.45
N MET A 290 11.02 -19.61 20.22
CA MET A 290 12.41 -19.53 19.80
C MET A 290 13.13 -20.85 20.05
N MET A 291 14.13 -21.14 19.22
CA MET A 291 15.03 -22.29 19.34
C MET A 291 16.49 -21.85 19.25
N SER A 292 17.35 -22.57 19.96
CA SER A 292 18.80 -22.37 19.85
C SER A 292 19.35 -23.18 18.68
N LYS A 293 20.15 -22.54 17.82
CA LYS A 293 20.90 -23.19 16.75
C LYS A 293 22.37 -22.79 16.88
N GLY A 294 23.17 -23.65 17.50
CA GLY A 294 24.49 -23.25 18.01
C GLY A 294 24.34 -22.17 19.07
N ASP A 295 25.13 -21.09 18.96
CA ASP A 295 25.08 -19.97 19.91
C ASP A 295 23.98 -18.93 19.60
N GLN A 296 23.26 -19.09 18.48
CA GLN A 296 22.26 -18.16 17.99
C GLN A 296 20.84 -18.57 18.38
N LEU A 297 19.96 -17.57 18.59
CA LEU A 297 18.55 -17.75 18.87
C LEU A 297 17.69 -17.39 17.66
N HIS A 298 16.93 -18.35 17.14
CA HIS A 298 16.09 -18.19 15.95
C HIS A 298 14.65 -18.58 16.23
N PHE A 299 13.70 -18.07 15.46
CA PHE A 299 12.31 -18.51 15.56
C PHE A 299 12.16 -19.94 15.01
N ASP A 300 11.45 -20.80 15.73
CA ASP A 300 11.12 -22.15 15.26
C ASP A 300 10.03 -22.10 14.18
N THR A 301 10.44 -22.08 12.91
CA THR A 301 9.55 -21.98 11.74
C THR A 301 8.60 -23.18 11.59
N SER A 302 8.79 -24.26 12.35
CA SER A 302 7.83 -25.38 12.40
C SER A 302 6.58 -25.06 13.25
N LYS A 303 6.64 -24.03 14.10
CA LYS A 303 5.54 -23.64 14.97
C LYS A 303 4.67 -22.56 14.33
N ASN A 304 3.39 -22.56 14.73
CA ASN A 304 2.46 -21.46 14.45
C ASN A 304 2.29 -20.62 15.72
N ILE A 305 2.36 -19.30 15.59
CA ILE A 305 2.12 -18.34 16.68
C ILE A 305 0.78 -17.64 16.50
N ASP A 306 0.05 -17.45 17.61
CA ASP A 306 -1.17 -16.67 17.62
C ASP A 306 -0.85 -15.20 17.94
N ILE A 307 -1.26 -14.26 17.09
CA ILE A 307 -1.12 -12.83 17.33
C ILE A 307 -2.33 -12.36 18.14
N PHE A 308 -2.17 -12.35 19.46
CA PHE A 308 -3.16 -11.81 20.40
C PHE A 308 -3.12 -10.28 20.44
N TYR A 309 -4.14 -9.68 21.05
CA TYR A 309 -4.33 -8.23 21.12
C TYR A 309 -3.11 -7.47 21.63
N ASP A 310 -2.44 -7.96 22.68
CA ASP A 310 -1.29 -7.27 23.27
C ASP A 310 -0.08 -7.24 22.32
N LEU A 311 0.19 -8.36 21.64
CA LEU A 311 1.25 -8.44 20.64
C LEU A 311 0.91 -7.62 19.40
N GLU A 312 -0.34 -7.68 18.94
CA GLU A 312 -0.84 -6.83 17.86
C GLU A 312 -0.66 -5.35 18.17
N PHE A 313 -1.05 -4.90 19.37
CA PHE A 313 -0.89 -3.50 19.78
C PHE A 313 0.57 -3.04 19.76
N VAL A 314 1.50 -3.91 20.18
CA VAL A 314 2.94 -3.65 20.10
C VAL A 314 3.39 -3.49 18.64
N LEU A 315 2.95 -4.39 17.75
CA LEU A 315 3.28 -4.34 16.33
C LEU A 315 2.66 -3.12 15.62
N GLU A 316 1.40 -2.78 15.92
CA GLU A 316 0.71 -1.58 15.43
C GLU A 316 1.50 -0.32 15.82
N ARG A 317 1.95 -0.24 17.07
CA ARG A 317 2.76 0.87 17.57
C ARG A 317 4.08 0.97 16.82
N LEU A 318 4.78 -0.15 16.65
CA LEU A 318 6.07 -0.20 15.95
C LEU A 318 5.94 0.27 14.50
N ILE A 319 4.95 -0.26 13.76
CA ILE A 319 4.72 0.12 12.36
C ILE A 319 4.39 1.61 12.24
N ARG A 320 3.54 2.14 13.12
CA ARG A 320 3.23 3.57 13.14
C ARG A 320 4.48 4.44 13.32
N PHE A 321 5.38 4.07 14.23
CA PHE A 321 6.64 4.79 14.42
C PHE A 321 7.57 4.64 13.22
N ASN A 322 7.64 3.44 12.63
CA ASN A 322 8.47 3.20 11.45
C ASN A 322 7.98 4.00 10.23
N ILE A 323 6.67 4.18 10.05
CA ILE A 323 6.10 5.07 9.03
C ILE A 323 6.56 6.53 9.24
N LEU A 324 6.48 7.02 10.49
CA LEU A 324 6.91 8.37 10.83
C LEU A 324 8.42 8.55 10.57
N ARG A 325 9.25 7.60 11.01
CA ARG A 325 10.70 7.62 10.79
C ARG A 325 11.06 7.56 9.31
N ALA A 326 10.41 6.70 8.54
CA ALA A 326 10.65 6.59 7.11
C ALA A 326 10.42 7.94 6.42
N GLY A 327 9.26 8.56 6.66
CA GLY A 327 8.95 9.85 6.06
C GLY A 327 9.90 10.95 6.52
N SER A 328 10.26 10.94 7.81
CA SER A 328 11.25 11.86 8.37
C SER A 328 12.59 11.78 7.67
N ARG A 329 13.16 10.58 7.59
CA ARG A 329 14.47 10.31 7.00
C ARG A 329 14.49 10.59 5.50
N ILE A 330 13.40 10.28 4.80
CA ILE A 330 13.21 10.68 3.40
C ILE A 330 13.25 12.21 3.30
N SER A 331 12.53 12.95 4.14
CA SER A 331 12.53 14.42 4.08
C SER A 331 13.92 15.01 4.31
N ILE A 332 14.72 14.45 5.23
CA ILE A 332 16.11 14.86 5.49
C ILE A 332 16.97 14.66 4.25
N ILE A 333 16.96 13.44 3.69
CA ILE A 333 17.74 13.09 2.50
C ILE A 333 17.34 13.95 1.29
N LEU A 334 16.04 14.13 1.06
CA LEU A 334 15.55 14.92 -0.06
C LEU A 334 15.89 16.40 0.11
N ASN A 335 15.75 16.96 1.31
CA ASN A 335 16.14 18.33 1.60
C ASN A 335 17.63 18.55 1.28
N TYR A 336 18.48 17.59 1.63
CA TYR A 336 19.89 17.61 1.29
C TYR A 336 20.11 17.53 -0.23
N ILE A 337 19.55 16.54 -0.93
CA ILE A 337 19.74 16.35 -2.37
C ILE A 337 19.34 17.61 -3.15
N PHE A 338 18.17 18.18 -2.88
CA PHE A 338 17.67 19.36 -3.58
C PHE A 338 18.37 20.67 -3.15
N SER A 339 19.11 20.66 -2.04
CA SER A 339 20.04 21.76 -1.69
C SER A 339 21.33 21.70 -2.51
N LYS A 340 21.78 20.52 -2.93
CA LYS A 340 23.05 20.31 -3.65
C LYS A 340 22.90 20.30 -5.16
N LYS A 341 21.77 19.82 -5.68
CA LYS A 341 21.52 19.70 -7.12
C LYS A 341 20.16 20.28 -7.45
N LYS A 342 20.14 21.20 -8.42
CA LYS A 342 18.91 21.63 -9.10
C LYS A 342 18.73 20.75 -10.33
N PHE A 343 17.52 20.24 -10.53
CA PHE A 343 17.24 19.30 -11.60
C PHE A 343 16.67 20.06 -12.81
N SER A 344 17.24 19.83 -14.00
CA SER A 344 16.72 20.44 -15.21
C SER A 344 15.35 19.83 -15.57
N ASN A 345 14.43 20.70 -15.94
CA ASN A 345 13.03 20.35 -16.17
C ASN A 345 12.83 19.69 -17.53
N PHE A 346 12.90 18.36 -17.70
CA PHE A 346 12.56 17.74 -19.01
C PHE A 346 11.98 16.32 -18.94
N ARG A 347 10.64 16.27 -18.91
CA ARG A 347 9.67 15.64 -19.86
C ARG A 347 9.94 14.26 -20.50
N LYS A 348 11.09 13.62 -20.35
CA LYS A 348 11.30 12.28 -20.93
C LYS A 348 10.66 11.25 -20.01
N LYS A 349 9.45 10.82 -20.36
CA LYS A 349 8.83 9.64 -19.75
C LYS A 349 9.82 8.48 -19.86
N SER A 350 10.24 7.96 -18.71
CA SER A 350 11.14 6.82 -18.66
C SER A 350 10.43 5.55 -19.11
N VAL A 351 11.20 4.47 -19.29
CA VAL A 351 10.62 3.13 -19.51
C VAL A 351 9.71 2.75 -18.34
N PHE A 352 10.10 3.12 -17.12
CA PHE A 352 9.32 2.86 -15.90
C PHE A 352 8.02 3.65 -15.84
N ASP A 353 8.00 4.91 -16.29
CA ASP A 353 6.75 5.68 -16.32
C ASP A 353 5.73 5.08 -17.29
N LYS A 354 6.19 4.49 -18.40
CA LYS A 354 5.32 3.75 -19.32
C LYS A 354 4.83 2.46 -18.67
N ASP A 355 5.73 1.72 -18.04
CA ASP A 355 5.40 0.46 -17.36
C ASP A 355 4.37 0.67 -16.26
N PHE A 356 4.55 1.73 -15.47
CA PHE A 356 3.62 2.16 -14.43
C PHE A 356 2.25 2.56 -14.99
N GLN A 357 2.21 3.39 -16.04
CA GLN A 357 0.96 3.82 -16.68
C GLN A 357 0.19 2.65 -17.29
N GLU A 358 0.89 1.70 -17.91
CA GLU A 358 0.28 0.50 -18.49
C GLU A 358 -0.30 -0.41 -17.40
N SER A 359 0.44 -0.65 -16.32
CA SER A 359 -0.06 -1.46 -15.21
C SER A 359 -1.28 -0.81 -14.54
N GLN A 360 -1.26 0.51 -14.31
CA GLN A 360 -2.44 1.23 -13.81
C GLN A 360 -3.67 1.09 -14.73
N ARG A 361 -3.47 1.17 -16.05
CA ARG A 361 -4.55 0.92 -17.04
C ARG A 361 -5.05 -0.51 -17.00
N TYR A 362 -4.16 -1.49 -16.85
CA TYR A 362 -4.54 -2.89 -16.74
C TYR A 362 -5.35 -3.15 -15.46
N HIS A 363 -4.92 -2.64 -14.32
CA HIS A 363 -5.63 -2.79 -13.05
C HIS A 363 -7.01 -2.12 -13.08
N THR A 364 -7.11 -0.91 -13.63
CA THR A 364 -8.42 -0.23 -13.79
C THR A 364 -9.32 -0.97 -14.79
N ALA A 365 -8.78 -1.48 -15.89
CA ALA A 365 -9.52 -2.30 -16.84
C ALA A 365 -9.95 -3.66 -16.26
N SER A 366 -9.12 -4.28 -15.42
CA SER A 366 -9.43 -5.55 -14.74
C SER A 366 -10.54 -5.38 -13.71
N ALA A 367 -10.46 -4.34 -12.87
CA ALA A 367 -11.52 -4.01 -11.90
C ALA A 367 -12.85 -3.66 -12.61
N TYR A 368 -12.78 -2.97 -13.76
CA TYR A 368 -13.95 -2.74 -14.58
C TYR A 368 -14.44 -4.04 -15.22
N LYS A 369 -13.58 -4.88 -15.80
CA LYS A 369 -13.96 -6.11 -16.50
C LYS A 369 -14.52 -7.18 -15.57
N SER A 370 -13.98 -7.33 -14.36
CA SER A 370 -14.51 -8.26 -13.35
C SER A 370 -15.93 -7.87 -12.93
N ASN A 371 -16.23 -6.58 -12.94
CA ASN A 371 -17.48 -6.02 -12.44
C ASN A 371 -18.35 -5.42 -13.55
N ALA A 372 -17.96 -5.49 -14.83
CA ALA A 372 -18.55 -4.72 -15.93
C ALA A 372 -20.02 -5.10 -16.16
N ILE A 373 -20.30 -6.40 -16.10
CA ILE A 373 -21.65 -6.93 -16.22
C ILE A 373 -22.51 -6.39 -15.07
N PHE A 374 -21.98 -6.38 -13.85
CA PHE A 374 -22.69 -5.87 -12.67
C PHE A 374 -22.91 -4.36 -12.74
N ILE A 375 -21.86 -3.58 -13.05
CA ILE A 375 -21.94 -2.12 -13.20
C ILE A 375 -22.97 -1.74 -14.26
N ASN A 376 -22.94 -2.38 -15.43
CA ASN A 376 -23.89 -2.10 -16.50
C ASN A 376 -25.31 -2.51 -16.12
N LEU A 377 -25.50 -3.67 -15.45
CA LEU A 377 -26.81 -4.07 -14.94
C LEU A 377 -27.35 -3.11 -13.89
N THR A 378 -26.50 -2.59 -12.99
CA THR A 378 -26.89 -1.58 -11.99
C THR A 378 -27.31 -0.27 -12.67
N ILE A 379 -26.57 0.20 -13.67
CA ILE A 379 -26.93 1.41 -14.42
C ILE A 379 -28.28 1.23 -15.13
N ILE A 380 -28.49 0.10 -15.81
CA ILE A 380 -29.75 -0.21 -16.48
C ILE A 380 -30.90 -0.27 -15.46
N PHE A 381 -30.67 -0.90 -14.30
CA PHE A 381 -31.67 -1.00 -13.25
C PHE A 381 -32.05 0.37 -12.67
N VAL A 382 -31.08 1.26 -12.44
CA VAL A 382 -31.33 2.65 -12.00
C VAL A 382 -32.13 3.42 -13.03
N ILE A 383 -31.80 3.29 -14.32
CA ILE A 383 -32.55 3.93 -15.42
C ILE A 383 -34.00 3.41 -15.44
N LEU A 384 -34.22 2.11 -15.32
CA LEU A 384 -35.55 1.51 -15.29
C LEU A 384 -36.35 1.95 -14.06
N LEU A 385 -35.73 2.06 -12.89
CA LEU A 385 -36.35 2.60 -11.67
C LEU A 385 -36.77 4.07 -11.85
N LEU A 386 -35.90 4.89 -12.45
CA LEU A 386 -36.21 6.29 -12.75
C LEU A 386 -37.37 6.41 -13.74
N LEU A 387 -37.36 5.61 -14.82
CA LEU A 387 -38.46 5.57 -15.79
C LEU A 387 -39.77 5.13 -15.14
N PHE A 388 -39.73 4.09 -14.30
CA PHE A 388 -40.91 3.59 -13.58
C PHE A 388 -41.46 4.63 -12.59
N TYR A 389 -40.57 5.26 -11.82
CA TYR A 389 -40.93 6.34 -10.89
C TYR A 389 -41.56 7.52 -11.63
N PHE A 390 -40.96 7.96 -12.74
CA PHE A 390 -41.51 9.01 -13.59
C PHE A 390 -42.88 8.64 -14.14
N ASN A 391 -43.06 7.38 -14.56
CA ASN A 391 -44.34 6.87 -15.06
C ASN A 391 -45.42 6.85 -13.95
N ILE A 392 -45.07 6.50 -12.71
CA ILE A 392 -45.97 6.59 -11.56
C ILE A 392 -46.37 8.03 -11.27
N ILE A 393 -45.43 8.98 -11.29
CA ILE A 393 -45.71 10.41 -11.09
C ILE A 393 -46.64 10.92 -12.18
N MET A 394 -46.36 10.61 -13.45
CA MET A 394 -47.21 11.02 -14.57
C MET A 394 -48.61 10.41 -14.49
N LYS A 395 -48.73 9.15 -14.08
CA LYS A 395 -50.03 8.50 -13.85
C LYS A 395 -50.80 9.11 -12.67
N ARG A 396 -50.12 9.59 -11.62
CA ARG A 396 -50.74 10.35 -10.53
C ARG A 396 -51.20 11.74 -10.99
N ARG A 397 -50.40 12.46 -11.79
CA ARG A 397 -50.80 13.74 -12.40
C ARG A 397 -52.03 13.59 -13.30
N ASN A 398 -52.08 12.54 -14.13
CA ASN A 398 -53.22 12.32 -15.03
C ASN A 398 -54.51 11.90 -14.28
N LYS A 399 -54.41 11.30 -13.09
CA LYS A 399 -55.59 11.06 -12.23
C LYS A 399 -56.10 12.32 -11.53
N MET A 400 -55.27 13.36 -11.39
CA MET A 400 -55.66 14.65 -10.80
C MET A 400 -56.46 15.53 -11.77
N HIS A 401 -56.56 15.15 -13.05
CA HIS A 401 -57.30 15.85 -14.10
C HIS A 401 -58.54 15.10 -14.63
N LEU A 402 -59.05 14.10 -13.89
CA LEU A 402 -60.42 13.62 -14.13
C LEU A 402 -61.36 14.27 -13.11
N PRO A 403 -62.23 15.23 -13.49
CA PRO A 403 -63.29 15.67 -12.61
C PRO A 403 -64.23 14.49 -12.30
N ASP A 404 -64.45 14.27 -11.01
CA ASP A 404 -65.42 13.32 -10.47
C ASP A 404 -66.81 13.66 -11.00
N LYS A 405 -67.41 12.70 -11.74
CA LYS A 405 -68.80 12.18 -11.72
C LYS A 405 -69.99 13.01 -11.18
N ILE A 406 -69.87 14.33 -11.03
CA ILE A 406 -70.88 15.26 -10.51
C ILE A 406 -71.52 16.07 -11.66
N GLU A 407 -70.84 16.22 -12.80
CA GLU A 407 -71.35 17.00 -13.94
C GLU A 407 -72.41 16.25 -14.80
N HIS A 408 -72.61 14.95 -14.58
CA HIS A 408 -73.64 14.17 -15.28
C HIS A 408 -75.00 14.11 -14.57
N ILE A 409 -75.10 14.58 -13.31
CA ILE A 409 -76.38 14.63 -12.58
C ILE A 409 -77.04 16.01 -12.72
N GLU A 410 -76.29 17.07 -13.01
CA GLU A 410 -76.83 18.43 -13.18
C GLU A 410 -77.33 18.74 -14.61
N LEU A 411 -76.93 17.96 -15.62
CA LEU A 411 -77.39 18.10 -17.01
C LEU A 411 -78.62 17.23 -17.36
N GLN A 412 -79.07 16.35 -16.47
CA GLN A 412 -80.33 15.60 -16.61
C GLN A 412 -81.55 16.28 -15.94
N GLY A 413 -81.34 17.40 -15.24
CA GLY A 413 -82.40 18.20 -14.60
C GLY A 413 -82.82 19.46 -15.35
N LYS A 414 -82.32 19.70 -16.58
CA LYS A 414 -82.69 20.86 -17.42
C LYS A 414 -83.17 20.51 -18.83
N CYS A 415 -83.51 19.25 -19.06
CA CYS A 415 -84.34 18.83 -20.19
C CYS A 415 -85.52 18.00 -19.67
N ASN A 416 -86.43 18.68 -18.96
CA ASN A 416 -87.89 18.50 -18.96
C ASN A 416 -88.53 19.63 -18.16
#